data_AF-A0A9E0CZR2-F1
#
_entry.id   AF-A0A9E0CZR2-F1
#
_cell.length_a   1.000
_cell.length_b   1.000
_cell.length_c   1.000
_cell.angle_alpha   90.00
_cell.angle_beta   90.00
_cell.angle_gamma   90.00
#
_symmetry.space_group_name_H-M   'P 1'
#
loop_
_entity.id
_entity.type
_entity.pdbx_description
1 polymer ?
#
loop_
_entity_poly.entity_id
_entity_poly.type
_entity_poly.pdbx_seq_one_letter_code
_entity_poly.pdbx_strand_id
1 'polypeptide(L)'
;MTSAIQLMHNMMAAHAKAVIAYKEAGYEGKIDIVHSLESKYPYDETKDEDVKAAKNEDVLNNQFLLDATFLGEYRDETMEIINHLVELNNGSFHASKDDMEILKEAASYNDYLGINYYQSRFIRCYDWENDIFHNGTGEKGTSRFCLKGVGERMDKEGIPKTDWYREVSKTKEL
;
A
#
# COMPACT_ATOMS: atom_id res chain seq x y z
N MET A 1 -1.24 -4.40 -12.49
CA MET A 1 -0.37 -4.32 -11.30
C MET A 1 0.88 -3.51 -11.57
N THR A 2 1.67 -3.87 -12.59
CA THR A 2 2.96 -3.24 -12.93
C THR A 2 2.86 -1.72 -13.16
N SER A 3 1.91 -1.27 -13.97
CA SER A 3 1.67 0.16 -14.20
C SER A 3 1.23 0.93 -12.95
N ALA A 4 0.53 0.27 -12.02
CA ALA A 4 0.08 0.88 -10.77
C ALA A 4 1.26 1.14 -9.83
N ILE A 5 2.23 0.23 -9.75
CA ILE A 5 3.46 0.41 -8.96
C ILE A 5 4.27 1.59 -9.47
N GLN A 6 4.47 1.69 -10.78
CA GLN A 6 5.17 2.84 -11.37
C GLN A 6 4.40 4.14 -11.15
N LEU A 7 3.07 4.13 -11.28
CA LEU A 7 2.23 5.30 -11.00
C LEU A 7 2.38 5.77 -9.55
N MET A 8 2.38 4.84 -8.59
CA MET A 8 2.58 5.15 -7.18
C MET A 8 3.92 5.87 -6.93
N HIS A 9 5.03 5.36 -7.49
CA HIS A 9 6.33 6.03 -7.42
C HIS A 9 6.29 7.43 -8.05
N ASN A 10 5.71 7.57 -9.24
CA ASN A 10 5.63 8.86 -9.93
C ASN A 10 4.81 9.89 -9.14
N MET A 11 3.73 9.45 -8.49
CA MET A 11 2.93 10.31 -7.60
C MET A 11 3.73 10.73 -6.36
N MET A 12 4.55 9.84 -5.79
CA MET A 12 5.44 10.17 -4.68
C MET A 12 6.52 11.18 -5.09
N ALA A 13 7.13 11.01 -6.26
CA ALA A 13 8.10 11.98 -6.79
C ALA A 13 7.44 13.35 -7.05
N ALA A 14 6.20 13.38 -7.55
CA ALA A 14 5.44 14.62 -7.74
C ALA A 14 5.12 15.30 -6.40
N HIS A 15 4.72 14.52 -5.38
CA HIS A 15 4.54 15.02 -4.00
C HIS A 15 5.82 15.65 -3.47
N ALA A 16 6.94 14.95 -3.56
CA ALA A 16 8.23 15.44 -3.10
C ALA A 16 8.65 16.76 -3.77
N LYS A 17 8.45 16.89 -5.09
CA LYS A 17 8.67 18.17 -5.82
C LYS A 17 7.81 19.29 -5.27
N ALA A 18 6.54 19.03 -4.98
CA ALA A 18 5.62 20.04 -4.44
C ALA A 18 6.02 20.47 -3.01
N VAL A 19 6.43 19.52 -2.17
CA VAL A 19 6.92 19.79 -0.80
C VAL A 19 8.19 20.64 -0.83
N ILE A 20 9.17 20.27 -1.66
CA ILE A 20 10.41 21.05 -1.80
C ILE A 20 10.09 22.48 -2.25
N ALA A 21 9.30 22.63 -3.32
CA ALA A 21 8.94 23.96 -3.84
C ALA A 21 8.19 24.81 -2.80
N TYR A 22 7.34 24.20 -1.97
CA TYR A 22 6.65 24.89 -0.88
C TYR A 22 7.62 25.41 0.19
N LYS A 23 8.59 24.59 0.60
CA LYS A 23 9.60 24.96 1.60
C LYS A 23 10.58 26.00 1.06
N GLU A 24 11.02 25.87 -0.19
CA GLU A 24 11.90 26.84 -0.86
C GLU A 24 11.23 28.21 -1.04
N ALA A 25 9.91 28.25 -1.26
CA ALA A 25 9.15 29.49 -1.35
C ALA A 25 8.99 30.21 0.01
N GLY A 26 9.39 29.60 1.12
CA GLY A 26 9.38 30.23 2.45
C GLY A 26 7.97 30.44 3.03
N TYR A 27 6.99 29.64 2.62
CA TYR A 27 5.65 29.72 3.20
C TYR A 27 5.64 29.26 4.67
N GLU A 28 4.90 29.97 5.52
CA GLU A 28 4.82 29.69 6.96
C GLU A 28 3.81 28.59 7.34
N GLY A 29 3.07 28.06 6.37
CA GLY A 29 2.10 27.00 6.61
C GLY A 29 2.74 25.60 6.64
N LYS A 30 1.89 24.58 6.59
CA LYS A 30 2.26 23.17 6.65
C LYS A 30 1.89 22.49 5.34
N ILE A 31 2.73 21.57 4.88
CA ILE A 31 2.49 20.79 3.67
C ILE A 31 2.87 19.34 3.94
N ASP A 32 1.97 18.42 3.60
CA ASP A 32 2.06 17.01 3.98
C ASP A 32 1.34 16.10 3.00
N ILE A 33 1.44 14.79 3.25
CA ILE A 33 0.72 13.74 2.56
C ILE A 33 -0.34 13.08 3.44
N VAL A 34 -1.42 12.63 2.81
CA VAL A 34 -2.44 11.79 3.43
C VAL A 34 -2.42 10.41 2.77
N HIS A 35 -2.03 9.40 3.53
CA HIS A 35 -2.01 8.01 3.06
C HIS A 35 -3.24 7.23 3.51
N SER A 36 -3.72 6.34 2.65
CA SER A 36 -4.69 5.32 3.07
C SER A 36 -3.94 4.09 3.55
N LEU A 37 -3.85 3.90 4.86
CA LEU A 37 -3.07 2.82 5.47
C LEU A 37 -4.03 1.80 6.07
N GLU A 38 -4.28 0.70 5.36
CA GLU A 38 -5.04 -0.43 5.89
C GLU A 38 -4.06 -1.42 6.53
N SER A 39 -4.31 -1.83 7.78
CA SER A 39 -3.55 -2.92 8.41
C SER A 39 -3.75 -4.22 7.64
N LYS A 40 -2.67 -4.95 7.36
CA LYS A 40 -2.70 -6.24 6.66
C LYS A 40 -2.31 -7.34 7.64
N TYR A 41 -3.17 -8.34 7.79
CA TYR A 41 -2.96 -9.50 8.66
C TYR A 41 -2.98 -10.79 7.82
N PRO A 42 -2.21 -11.82 8.19
CA PRO A 42 -2.39 -13.15 7.62
C PRO A 42 -3.78 -13.66 7.97
N TYR A 43 -4.41 -14.37 7.02
CA TYR A 43 -5.70 -15.01 7.29
C TYR A 43 -5.53 -16.14 8.32
N ASP A 44 -4.48 -16.94 8.19
CA ASP A 44 -4.02 -17.92 9.18
C ASP A 44 -2.57 -17.61 9.60
N GLU A 45 -2.37 -17.14 10.82
CA GLU A 45 -1.04 -16.77 11.34
C GLU A 45 -0.09 -17.96 11.52
N THR A 46 -0.60 -19.19 11.50
CA THR A 46 0.20 -20.42 11.63
C THR A 46 0.75 -20.92 10.30
N LYS A 47 0.37 -20.28 9.19
CA LYS A 47 0.80 -20.63 7.83
C LYS A 47 1.75 -19.58 7.27
N ASP A 48 2.98 -19.99 7.03
CA ASP A 48 4.02 -19.11 6.50
C ASP A 48 3.62 -18.48 5.16
N GLU A 49 2.86 -19.21 4.34
CA GLU A 49 2.33 -18.70 3.07
C GLU A 49 1.33 -17.54 3.24
N ASP A 50 0.49 -17.56 4.27
CA ASP A 50 -0.46 -16.47 4.56
C ASP A 50 0.27 -15.27 5.18
N VAL A 51 1.28 -15.51 6.01
CA VAL A 51 2.17 -14.47 6.54
C VAL A 51 2.91 -13.74 5.42
N LYS A 52 3.47 -14.50 4.47
CA LYS A 52 4.13 -13.94 3.28
C LYS A 52 3.14 -13.15 2.42
N ALA A 53 1.93 -13.67 2.22
CA ALA A 53 0.90 -12.98 1.44
C ALA A 53 0.50 -11.64 2.07
N ALA A 54 0.29 -11.60 3.38
CA ALA A 54 0.00 -10.36 4.11
C ALA A 54 1.15 -9.35 4.01
N LYS A 55 2.40 -9.81 4.11
CA LYS A 55 3.58 -8.97 3.93
C LYS A 55 3.69 -8.40 2.51
N ASN A 56 3.45 -9.21 1.49
CA ASN A 56 3.45 -8.75 0.10
C ASN A 56 2.39 -7.66 -0.12
N GLU A 57 1.18 -7.82 0.46
CA GLU A 57 0.15 -6.81 0.33
C GLU A 57 0.46 -5.52 1.12
N ASP A 58 1.08 -5.65 2.30
CA ASP A 58 1.52 -4.50 3.10
C ASP A 58 2.62 -3.71 2.39
N VAL A 59 3.61 -4.40 1.80
CA VAL A 59 4.64 -3.73 1.01
C VAL A 59 4.03 -3.00 -0.18
N LEU A 60 3.14 -3.66 -0.92
CA LEU A 60 2.53 -3.08 -2.10
C LEU A 60 1.69 -1.82 -1.81
N ASN A 61 0.95 -1.79 -0.69
CA ASN A 61 -0.01 -0.72 -0.42
C ASN A 61 0.43 0.30 0.63
N ASN A 62 1.34 -0.08 1.54
CA ASN A 62 1.74 0.74 2.69
C ASN A 62 3.24 1.03 2.67
N GLN A 63 4.07 0.01 2.91
CA GLN A 63 5.51 0.20 3.14
C GLN A 63 6.22 0.82 1.94
N PHE A 64 5.86 0.48 0.69
CA PHE A 64 6.43 1.13 -0.49
C PHE A 64 6.20 2.65 -0.51
N LEU A 65 5.00 3.11 -0.15
CA LEU A 65 4.67 4.53 -0.10
C LEU A 65 5.29 5.23 1.10
N LEU A 66 5.32 4.57 2.26
CA LEU A 66 5.91 5.10 3.49
C LEU A 66 7.44 5.23 3.38
N ASP A 67 8.11 4.26 2.76
CA ASP A 67 9.54 4.31 2.46
C ASP A 67 9.87 5.56 1.61
N ALA A 68 9.14 5.76 0.50
CA ALA A 68 9.29 6.96 -0.33
C ALA A 68 9.01 8.26 0.43
N THR A 69 8.02 8.26 1.33
CA THR A 69 7.61 9.46 2.07
C THR A 69 8.60 9.88 3.15
N PHE A 70 9.09 8.93 3.95
CA PHE A 70 9.79 9.22 5.20
C PHE A 70 11.26 8.84 5.20
N LEU A 71 11.67 7.90 4.34
CA LEU A 71 13.09 7.56 4.17
C LEU A 71 13.68 8.25 2.95
N GLY A 72 12.82 8.54 1.96
CA GLY A 72 13.21 9.01 0.64
C GLY A 72 14.01 7.98 -0.16
N GLU A 73 13.94 6.73 0.29
CA GLU A 73 14.61 5.57 -0.30
C GLU A 73 13.74 4.34 -0.04
N TYR A 74 13.90 3.31 -0.87
CA TYR A 74 13.22 2.03 -0.68
C TYR A 74 14.14 1.07 0.06
N ARG A 75 13.63 0.42 1.11
CA ARG A 75 14.37 -0.64 1.80
C ARG A 75 14.62 -1.83 0.88
N ASP A 76 15.66 -2.60 1.16
CA ASP A 76 15.99 -3.80 0.38
C ASP A 76 14.81 -4.78 0.28
N GLU A 77 14.14 -5.05 1.40
CA GLU A 77 12.94 -5.91 1.45
C GLU A 77 11.79 -5.35 0.59
N THR A 78 11.59 -4.02 0.61
CA THR A 78 10.59 -3.34 -0.22
C THR A 78 10.89 -3.58 -1.70
N MET A 79 12.16 -3.37 -2.11
CA MET A 79 12.58 -3.56 -3.48
C MET A 79 12.54 -5.02 -3.92
N GLU A 80 12.91 -5.96 -3.05
CA GLU A 80 12.83 -7.40 -3.31
C GLU A 80 11.40 -7.80 -3.67
N ILE A 81 10.43 -7.41 -2.82
CA ILE A 81 9.02 -7.74 -3.04
C ILE A 81 8.47 -7.00 -4.26
N ILE A 82 8.74 -5.71 -4.42
CA ILE A 82 8.24 -4.93 -5.56
C ILE A 82 8.78 -5.50 -6.89
N ASN A 83 10.08 -5.79 -6.97
CA ASN A 83 10.69 -6.38 -8.15
C ASN A 83 10.11 -7.77 -8.44
N HIS A 84 9.97 -8.61 -7.42
CA HIS A 84 9.32 -9.91 -7.56
C HIS A 84 7.89 -9.79 -8.12
N LEU A 85 7.08 -8.88 -7.58
CA LEU A 85 5.69 -8.68 -8.01
C LEU A 85 5.59 -8.15 -9.45
N VAL A 86 6.46 -7.22 -9.86
CA VAL A 86 6.44 -6.71 -11.25
C VAL A 86 6.93 -7.76 -12.24
N GLU A 87 7.98 -8.52 -11.92
CA GLU A 87 8.52 -9.59 -12.76
C GLU A 87 7.49 -10.71 -12.96
N LEU A 88 6.84 -11.14 -11.87
CA LEU A 88 5.78 -12.15 -11.90
C LEU A 88 4.58 -11.73 -12.79
N ASN A 89 4.38 -10.43 -12.97
CA ASN A 89 3.34 -9.83 -13.80
C ASN A 89 3.90 -9.25 -15.12
N ASN A 90 5.04 -9.78 -15.61
CA ASN A 90 5.64 -9.46 -16.90
C ASN A 90 5.94 -7.97 -17.11
N GLY A 91 6.36 -7.26 -16.07
CA GLY A 91 6.79 -5.87 -16.16
C GLY A 91 8.07 -5.60 -15.38
N SER A 92 8.39 -4.31 -15.28
CA SER A 92 9.54 -3.80 -14.56
C SER A 92 9.14 -2.55 -13.77
N PHE A 93 9.93 -2.26 -12.74
CA PHE A 93 9.83 -1.04 -11.97
C PHE A 93 11.09 -0.21 -12.21
N HIS A 94 10.93 1.11 -12.38
CA HIS A 94 12.05 2.02 -12.55
C HIS A 94 11.88 3.22 -11.62
N ALA A 95 12.87 3.45 -10.77
CA ALA A 95 13.05 4.69 -10.04
C ALA A 95 14.31 5.36 -10.59
N SER A 96 14.15 6.53 -11.20
CA SER A 96 15.31 7.25 -11.74
C SER A 96 16.15 7.81 -10.60
N LYS A 97 17.45 8.05 -10.86
CA LYS A 97 18.34 8.66 -9.86
C LYS A 97 17.79 10.02 -9.40
N ASP A 98 17.29 10.82 -10.34
CA ASP A 98 16.72 12.14 -10.07
C ASP A 98 15.47 12.05 -9.18
N ASP A 99 14.59 11.07 -9.42
CA ASP A 99 13.42 10.85 -8.56
C ASP A 99 13.86 10.46 -7.14
N MET A 100 14.86 9.60 -7.00
CA MET A 100 15.37 9.20 -5.68
C MET A 100 16.05 10.35 -4.94
N GLU A 101 16.80 11.22 -5.61
CA GLU A 101 17.40 12.41 -5.01
C GLU A 101 16.30 13.36 -4.46
N ILE A 102 15.25 13.57 -5.24
CA ILE A 102 14.10 14.41 -4.87
C ILE A 102 13.32 13.80 -3.68
N LEU A 103 13.07 12.49 -3.71
CA LEU A 103 12.43 11.80 -2.58
C LEU A 103 13.28 11.92 -1.30
N LYS A 104 14.61 11.79 -1.43
CA LYS A 104 15.54 11.89 -0.29
C LYS A 104 15.54 13.27 0.34
N GLU A 105 15.54 14.31 -0.48
CA GLU A 105 15.47 15.70 -0.01
C GLU A 105 14.15 15.96 0.72
N ALA A 106 13.03 15.61 0.10
CA ALA A 106 11.69 15.88 0.63
C ALA A 106 11.36 15.09 1.90
N ALA A 107 12.02 13.95 2.16
CA ALA A 107 11.73 13.09 3.30
C ALA A 107 11.79 13.82 4.66
N SER A 108 12.69 14.81 4.77
CA SER A 108 12.88 15.62 5.99
C SER A 108 11.89 16.77 6.14
N TYR A 109 11.04 17.03 5.14
CA TYR A 109 10.20 18.22 5.07
C TYR A 109 8.72 17.99 5.44
N ASN A 110 8.28 16.74 5.56
CA ASN A 110 6.90 16.45 6.00
C ASN A 110 6.73 16.87 7.48
N ASP A 111 5.73 17.70 7.75
CA ASP A 111 5.38 18.21 9.08
C ASP A 111 4.46 17.22 9.85
N TYR A 112 3.59 16.50 9.15
CA TYR A 112 2.59 15.56 9.67
C TYR A 112 2.35 14.37 8.73
N LEU A 113 1.74 13.32 9.27
CA LEU A 113 1.16 12.22 8.48
C LEU A 113 -0.35 12.21 8.65
N GLY A 114 -1.08 12.44 7.56
CA GLY A 114 -2.52 12.15 7.53
C GLY A 114 -2.75 10.67 7.27
N ILE A 115 -3.60 10.03 8.08
CA ILE A 115 -3.95 8.61 7.92
C ILE A 115 -5.46 8.48 7.67
N ASN A 116 -5.80 8.01 6.47
CA ASN A 116 -7.14 7.53 6.15
C ASN A 116 -7.23 6.04 6.50
N TYR A 117 -7.94 5.71 7.57
CA TYR A 117 -8.15 4.33 8.00
C TYR A 117 -9.64 4.02 8.07
N TYR A 118 -10.05 2.91 7.47
CA TYR A 118 -11.44 2.45 7.48
C TYR A 118 -11.59 1.00 7.91
N GLN A 119 -10.60 0.15 7.63
CA GLN A 119 -10.65 -1.28 7.91
C GLN A 119 -9.27 -1.92 7.80
N SER A 120 -9.16 -3.12 8.38
CA SER A 120 -8.05 -4.03 8.15
C SER A 120 -8.36 -4.98 6.99
N ARG A 121 -7.34 -5.72 6.54
CA ARG A 121 -7.47 -6.81 5.56
C ARG A 121 -6.84 -8.08 6.11
N PHE A 122 -7.52 -9.21 5.90
CA PHE A 122 -6.96 -10.54 6.15
C PHE A 122 -6.60 -11.19 4.82
N ILE A 123 -5.35 -11.61 4.67
CA ILE A 123 -4.80 -12.04 3.40
C ILE A 123 -4.46 -13.51 3.47
N ARG A 124 -5.01 -14.29 2.55
CA ARG A 124 -4.66 -15.69 2.34
C ARG A 124 -3.75 -15.81 1.12
N CYS A 125 -2.83 -16.77 1.13
CA CYS A 125 -2.05 -17.11 -0.03
C CYS A 125 -2.93 -17.42 -1.26
N TYR A 126 -2.50 -16.97 -2.43
CA TYR A 126 -3.22 -17.13 -3.68
C TYR A 126 -2.24 -17.27 -4.85
N ASP A 127 -2.20 -18.46 -5.46
CA ASP A 127 -1.24 -18.84 -6.50
C ASP A 127 -1.78 -18.77 -7.94
N TRP A 128 -2.98 -18.20 -8.12
CA TRP A 128 -3.65 -18.15 -9.42
C TRP A 128 -3.56 -16.76 -10.07
N GLU A 129 -4.16 -16.62 -11.25
CA GLU A 129 -4.20 -15.34 -11.98
C GLU A 129 -5.04 -14.28 -11.26
N ASN A 130 -4.77 -13.01 -11.54
CA ASN A 130 -5.49 -11.89 -10.95
C ASN A 130 -7.01 -12.02 -11.17
N ASP A 131 -7.79 -11.92 -10.09
CA ASP A 131 -9.26 -11.93 -10.12
C ASP A 131 -9.78 -10.82 -9.20
N ILE A 132 -10.29 -9.74 -9.79
CA ILE A 132 -10.79 -8.58 -9.06
C ILE A 132 -12.20 -8.28 -9.52
N PHE A 133 -13.13 -8.28 -8.58
CA PHE A 133 -14.49 -7.83 -8.78
C PHE A 133 -14.87 -6.84 -7.68
N HIS A 134 -15.17 -5.60 -8.08
CA HIS A 134 -15.61 -4.58 -7.15
C HIS A 134 -17.12 -4.64 -6.94
N ASN A 135 -17.56 -4.81 -5.69
CA ASN A 135 -18.98 -4.72 -5.33
C ASN A 135 -19.46 -3.26 -5.28
N GLY A 136 -20.06 -2.79 -6.38
CA GLY A 136 -20.71 -1.48 -6.45
C GLY A 136 -22.21 -1.49 -6.09
N THR A 137 -22.83 -2.67 -5.94
CA THR A 137 -24.29 -2.80 -5.75
C THR A 137 -24.69 -2.94 -4.28
N GLY A 138 -23.74 -3.29 -3.40
CA GLY A 138 -24.01 -3.65 -2.01
C GLY A 138 -24.46 -5.11 -1.85
N GLU A 139 -24.41 -5.92 -2.91
CA GLU A 139 -24.81 -7.32 -2.84
C GLU A 139 -23.76 -8.16 -2.09
N LYS A 140 -24.23 -8.87 -1.08
CA LYS A 140 -23.43 -9.65 -0.14
C LYS A 140 -22.58 -10.72 -0.84
N GLY A 141 -21.27 -10.76 -0.54
CA GLY A 141 -20.35 -11.81 -1.01
C GLY A 141 -19.90 -11.71 -2.48
N THR A 142 -20.23 -10.62 -3.18
CA THR A 142 -19.86 -10.46 -4.60
C THR A 142 -18.44 -9.91 -4.81
N SER A 143 -17.88 -9.22 -3.81
CA SER A 143 -16.52 -8.65 -3.92
C SER A 143 -15.46 -9.73 -4.03
N ARG A 144 -14.53 -9.57 -4.97
CA ARG A 144 -13.31 -10.37 -5.07
C ARG A 144 -12.09 -9.50 -5.23
N PHE A 145 -11.01 -9.88 -4.57
CA PHE A 145 -9.73 -9.22 -4.70
C PHE A 145 -8.61 -10.24 -4.50
N CYS A 146 -8.16 -10.79 -5.62
CA CYS A 146 -7.08 -11.75 -5.70
C CYS A 146 -6.01 -11.20 -6.63
N LEU A 147 -4.78 -11.13 -6.14
CA LEU A 147 -3.63 -10.62 -6.87
C LEU A 147 -2.55 -11.69 -6.92
N LYS A 148 -2.15 -12.07 -8.13
CA LYS A 148 -1.09 -13.05 -8.40
C LYS A 148 0.21 -12.62 -7.73
N GLY A 149 0.75 -13.49 -6.88
CA GLY A 149 1.98 -13.24 -6.10
C GLY A 149 1.80 -12.38 -4.86
N VAL A 150 0.59 -11.85 -4.61
CA VAL A 150 0.28 -11.07 -3.41
C VAL A 150 -0.61 -11.90 -2.48
N GLY A 151 -1.81 -12.28 -2.91
CA GLY A 151 -2.78 -12.96 -2.05
C GLY A 151 -4.23 -12.67 -2.43
N GLU A 152 -5.15 -13.31 -1.71
CA GLU A 152 -6.59 -13.07 -1.75
C GLU A 152 -7.04 -12.40 -0.44
N ARG A 153 -7.82 -11.33 -0.55
CA ARG A 153 -8.47 -10.71 0.60
C ARG A 153 -9.65 -11.54 1.05
N MET A 154 -9.59 -11.99 2.30
CA MET A 154 -10.57 -12.87 2.92
C MET A 154 -11.36 -12.15 4.00
N ASP A 155 -12.57 -12.66 4.23
CA ASP A 155 -13.37 -12.29 5.37
C ASP A 155 -13.01 -13.14 6.58
N LYS A 156 -12.63 -12.52 7.71
CA LYS A 156 -12.36 -13.25 8.97
C LYS A 156 -13.65 -13.47 9.77
N GLU A 157 -13.88 -14.71 10.19
CA GLU A 157 -15.01 -15.06 11.05
C GLU A 157 -14.95 -14.30 12.39
N GLY A 158 -16.10 -13.88 12.90
CA GLY A 158 -16.20 -13.16 14.18
C GLY A 158 -15.96 -11.64 14.11
N ILE A 159 -15.57 -11.09 12.94
CA ILE A 159 -15.37 -9.65 12.75
C ILE A 159 -16.62 -9.02 12.11
N PRO A 160 -17.30 -8.06 12.78
CA PRO A 160 -18.48 -7.40 12.22
C PRO A 160 -18.19 -6.60 10.95
N LYS A 161 -19.17 -6.55 10.03
CA LYS A 161 -19.06 -5.85 8.74
C LYS A 161 -20.26 -4.96 8.47
N THR A 162 -20.01 -3.86 7.77
CA THR A 162 -21.06 -3.01 7.19
C THR A 162 -21.69 -3.65 5.95
N ASP A 163 -22.77 -3.08 5.43
CA ASP A 163 -23.42 -3.57 4.20
C ASP A 163 -22.52 -3.46 2.95
N TRP A 164 -21.52 -2.58 2.97
CA TRP A 164 -20.46 -2.49 1.95
C TRP A 164 -19.23 -3.36 2.28
N TYR A 165 -19.38 -4.31 3.20
CA TYR A 165 -18.34 -5.26 3.60
C TYR A 165 -17.06 -4.61 4.10
N ARG A 166 -17.19 -3.39 4.63
CA ARG A 166 -16.10 -2.79 5.41
C ARG A 166 -16.08 -3.41 6.80
N GLU A 167 -14.93 -3.96 7.20
CA GLU A 167 -14.74 -4.44 8.56
C GLU A 167 -14.88 -3.28 9.55
N VAL A 168 -15.68 -3.51 10.59
CA VAL A 168 -15.78 -2.57 11.70
C VAL A 168 -14.66 -2.90 12.68
N SER A 169 -13.45 -2.53 12.29
CA SER A 169 -12.28 -2.55 13.18
C SER A 169 -12.48 -1.46 14.23
N LYS A 170 -12.79 -1.84 15.47
CA LYS A 170 -12.56 -0.95 16.61
C LYS A 170 -11.06 -0.97 16.85
N THR A 171 -10.44 0.21 16.85
CA THR A 171 -8.99 0.45 17.02
C THR A 171 -8.41 -0.02 18.37
N LYS A 172 -9.12 -0.86 19.12
CA LYS A 172 -8.73 -1.45 20.39
C LYS A 172 -9.05 -2.94 20.31
N GLU A 173 -8.02 -3.78 20.48
CA GLU A 173 -8.09 -5.23 20.72
C GLU A 173 -8.08 -6.16 19.49
N LEU A 174 -7.06 -6.01 18.64
CA LEU A 174 -6.41 -7.16 17.99
C LEU A 174 -4.93 -7.18 18.39
#